data_AF-A0A935WEA3-F1
#
_entry.id   AF-A0A935WEA3-F1
#
_cell.length_a   1.000
_cell.length_b   1.000
_cell.length_c   1.000
_cell.angle_alpha   90.00
_cell.angle_beta   90.00
_cell.angle_gamma   90.00
#
_symmetry.space_group_name_H-M   'P 1'
#
loop_
_entity.id
_entity.type
_entity.pdbx_description
1 polymer ?
#
loop_
_entity_poly.entity_id
_entity_poly.type
_entity_poly.pdbx_seq_one_letter_code
_entity_poly.pdbx_strand_id
1 'polypeptide(L)'
;MSVPKVELGRHLFYDRRLSGDLSMSCATCHQQASGFNDPRAHPTGITHEVHPRSSMGLANVAYSPALTWANPKLERLEQQALVPMFGEDPVELGLAGREGELLARLRAEPRYRVLFPAAFPGSGSR
;
A
#
# COMPACT_ATOMS: atom_id res chain seq x y z
N MET A 1 4.20 15.77 8.55
CA MET A 1 3.81 15.40 7.17
C MET A 1 4.02 16.62 6.28
N SER A 2 4.59 16.48 5.08
CA SER A 2 4.79 17.59 4.14
C SER A 2 3.96 17.39 2.87
N VAL A 3 3.61 18.47 2.16
CA VAL A 3 2.87 18.39 0.89
C VAL A 3 3.54 17.42 -0.11
N PRO A 4 4.86 17.46 -0.32
CA PRO A 4 5.53 16.50 -1.21
C PRO A 4 5.38 15.03 -0.79
N LYS A 5 5.36 14.73 0.51
CA LYS A 5 5.12 13.36 1.02
C LYS A 5 3.69 12.90 0.75
N VAL A 6 2.71 13.80 0.92
CA VAL A 6 1.30 13.52 0.60
C VAL A 6 1.15 13.22 -0.89
N GLU A 7 1.77 14.03 -1.76
CA GLU A 7 1.72 13.82 -3.21
C GLU A 7 2.37 12.50 -3.64
N LEU A 8 3.55 12.19 -3.10
CA LEU A 8 4.19 10.89 -3.35
C LEU A 8 3.30 9.73 -2.91
N GLY A 9 2.77 9.79 -1.69
CA GLY A 9 1.87 8.77 -1.14
C GLY A 9 0.60 8.59 -1.97
N ARG A 10 -0.01 9.70 -2.42
CA ARG A 10 -1.18 9.70 -3.30
C ARG A 10 -0.86 8.95 -4.60
N HIS A 11 0.28 9.20 -5.22
CA HIS A 11 0.66 8.47 -6.44
C HIS A 11 0.91 6.98 -6.19
N LEU A 12 1.61 6.63 -5.11
CA LEU A 12 1.85 5.23 -4.73
C LEU A 12 0.55 4.47 -4.45
N PHE A 13 -0.43 5.08 -3.79
CA PHE A 13 -1.71 4.44 -3.43
C PHE A 13 -2.47 3.86 -4.63
N TYR A 14 -2.32 4.49 -5.80
CA TYR A 14 -2.97 4.08 -7.05
C TYR A 14 -2.02 3.34 -8.02
N ASP A 15 -0.75 3.14 -7.67
CA ASP A 15 0.22 2.52 -8.57
C ASP A 15 0.22 0.99 -8.48
N ARG A 16 -0.14 0.33 -9.58
CA ARG A 16 -0.16 -1.13 -9.66
C ARG A 16 1.24 -1.76 -9.64
N ARG A 17 2.30 -0.97 -9.84
CA ARG A 17 3.69 -1.45 -9.71
C ARG A 17 4.05 -1.93 -8.31
N LEU A 18 3.24 -1.57 -7.32
CA LEU A 18 3.29 -2.08 -5.94
C LEU A 18 2.62 -3.46 -5.78
N SER A 19 2.24 -4.14 -6.85
CA SER A 19 1.87 -5.56 -6.80
C SER A 19 2.83 -6.41 -7.62
N GLY A 20 2.97 -7.66 -7.22
CA GLY A 20 3.87 -8.61 -7.83
C GLY A 20 3.60 -8.83 -9.32
N ASP A 21 2.33 -8.95 -9.70
CA ASP A 21 1.88 -9.21 -11.07
C ASP A 21 1.44 -7.94 -11.82
N LEU A 22 1.61 -6.76 -11.20
CA LEU A 22 1.17 -5.46 -11.72
C LEU A 22 -0.35 -5.33 -11.88
N SER A 23 -1.15 -6.21 -11.25
CA SER A 23 -2.59 -6.22 -11.39
C SER A 23 -3.33 -5.43 -10.30
N MET A 24 -2.72 -5.15 -9.16
CA MET A 24 -3.39 -4.50 -8.02
C MET A 24 -2.59 -3.34 -7.43
N SER A 25 -3.29 -2.44 -6.75
CA SER A 25 -2.73 -1.37 -5.90
C SER A 25 -3.54 -1.26 -4.61
N CYS A 26 -3.13 -0.40 -3.67
CA CYS A 26 -3.90 -0.13 -2.45
C CYS A 26 -5.36 0.24 -2.77
N ALA A 27 -5.56 1.08 -3.79
CA ALA A 27 -6.87 1.52 -4.26
C ALA A 27 -7.77 0.42 -4.84
N THR A 28 -7.22 -0.78 -5.13
CA THR A 28 -8.03 -1.90 -5.64
C THR A 28 -8.99 -2.41 -4.56
N CYS A 29 -8.47 -2.59 -3.33
CA CYS A 29 -9.29 -2.97 -2.17
C CYS A 29 -9.79 -1.75 -1.41
N HIS A 30 -9.06 -0.63 -1.36
CA HIS A 30 -9.48 0.57 -0.64
C HIS A 30 -10.06 1.64 -1.58
N GLN A 31 -11.27 1.39 -2.09
CA GLN A 31 -11.87 2.19 -3.14
C GLN A 31 -12.42 3.51 -2.60
N GLN A 32 -11.94 4.65 -3.11
CA GLN A 32 -12.37 5.98 -2.65
C GLN A 32 -13.89 6.19 -2.77
N ALA A 33 -14.53 5.68 -3.83
CA ALA A 33 -15.98 5.75 -4.02
C ALA A 33 -16.79 4.98 -2.95
N SER A 34 -16.15 4.03 -2.28
CA SER A 34 -16.72 3.19 -1.22
C SER A 34 -16.19 3.60 0.17
N GLY A 35 -15.76 4.86 0.33
CA GLY A 35 -15.19 5.35 1.59
C GLY A 35 -13.81 4.78 1.92
N PHE A 36 -13.01 4.47 0.89
CA PHE A 36 -11.73 3.76 0.99
C PHE A 36 -11.87 2.34 1.59
N ASN A 37 -12.96 1.66 1.23
CA ASN A 37 -13.21 0.26 1.60
C ASN A 37 -13.41 -0.61 0.36
N ASP A 38 -13.33 -1.92 0.54
CA ASP A 38 -13.69 -2.88 -0.51
C ASP A 38 -15.21 -3.10 -0.44
N PRO A 39 -15.94 -2.98 -1.56
CA PRO A 39 -17.37 -3.29 -1.57
C PRO A 39 -17.67 -4.78 -1.32
N ARG A 40 -16.68 -5.66 -1.43
CA ARG A 40 -16.81 -7.09 -1.13
C ARG A 40 -16.65 -7.34 0.36
N ALA A 41 -17.45 -8.27 0.90
CA ALA A 41 -17.30 -8.72 2.28
C ALA A 41 -15.95 -9.43 2.54
N HIS A 42 -15.46 -10.16 1.53
CA HIS A 42 -14.19 -10.88 1.58
C HIS A 42 -13.43 -10.59 0.27
N PRO A 43 -12.38 -9.75 0.31
CA PRO A 43 -11.61 -9.39 -0.86
C PRO A 43 -10.69 -10.55 -1.28
N THR A 44 -10.06 -10.38 -2.44
CA THR A 44 -9.03 -11.31 -2.96
C THR A 44 -7.79 -10.52 -3.30
N GLY A 45 -6.60 -11.11 -3.08
CA GLY A 45 -5.33 -10.58 -3.56
C GLY A 45 -4.95 -11.06 -4.96
N ILE A 46 -3.69 -10.88 -5.33
CA ILE A 46 -3.16 -11.24 -6.66
C ILE A 46 -3.19 -12.75 -6.95
N THR A 47 -3.28 -13.59 -5.91
CA THR A 47 -3.38 -15.05 -6.05
C THR A 47 -4.83 -15.53 -6.20
N HIS A 48 -5.80 -14.61 -6.19
CA HIS A 48 -7.24 -14.90 -6.16
C HIS A 48 -7.73 -15.69 -4.94
N GLU A 49 -6.88 -15.88 -3.94
CA GLU A 49 -7.28 -16.44 -2.65
C GLU A 49 -8.22 -15.47 -1.91
N VAL A 50 -9.29 -16.02 -1.34
CA VAL A 50 -10.28 -15.26 -0.58
C VAL A 50 -9.74 -14.95 0.80
N HIS A 51 -9.72 -13.67 1.16
CA HIS A 51 -9.30 -13.22 2.48
C HIS A 51 -10.36 -13.55 3.54
N PRO A 52 -9.97 -13.94 4.77
CA PRO A 52 -10.90 -14.34 5.83
C PRO A 52 -11.64 -13.16 6.48
N ARG A 53 -11.31 -11.92 6.11
CA ARG A 53 -11.86 -10.70 6.70
C ARG A 53 -12.06 -9.63 5.63
N SER A 54 -13.01 -8.72 5.86
CA SER A 54 -13.18 -7.55 5.00
C SER A 54 -11.97 -6.62 5.09
N SER A 55 -11.75 -5.81 4.04
CA SER A 55 -10.85 -4.67 4.14
C SER A 55 -11.35 -3.70 5.23
N MET A 56 -10.43 -3.06 5.96
CA MET A 56 -10.77 -1.96 6.85
C MET A 56 -10.90 -0.67 6.03
N GLY A 57 -11.92 0.14 6.31
CA GLY A 57 -12.03 1.46 5.70
C GLY A 57 -10.87 2.38 6.10
N LEU A 58 -10.32 3.15 5.16
CA LEU A 58 -9.23 4.09 5.45
C LEU A 58 -9.70 5.52 5.76
N ALA A 59 -10.98 5.82 5.56
CA ALA A 59 -11.54 7.11 5.98
C ALA A 59 -11.33 7.30 7.49
N ASN A 60 -10.71 8.42 7.87
CA ASN A 60 -10.41 8.76 9.27
C ASN A 60 -9.49 7.76 10.00
N VAL A 61 -8.75 6.92 9.28
CA VAL A 61 -7.89 5.85 9.86
C VAL A 61 -6.84 6.36 10.85
N ALA A 62 -6.45 7.64 10.74
CA ALA A 62 -5.52 8.28 11.68
C ALA A 62 -6.03 8.31 13.14
N TYR A 63 -7.34 8.11 13.35
CA TYR A 63 -7.96 8.05 14.68
C TYR A 63 -8.29 6.62 15.12
N SER A 64 -7.96 5.60 14.32
CA SER A 64 -8.24 4.21 14.66
C SER A 64 -7.25 3.72 15.71
N PRO A 65 -7.70 3.04 16.79
CA PRO A 65 -6.81 2.49 17.81
C PRO A 65 -6.05 1.25 17.34
N ALA A 66 -6.49 0.61 16.26
CA ALA A 66 -5.83 -0.53 15.65
C ALA A 66 -5.95 -0.45 14.12
N LEU A 67 -4.90 -0.87 13.41
CA LEU A 67 -4.84 -0.79 11.94
C LEU A 67 -5.02 -2.14 11.25
N THR A 68 -5.35 -3.19 12.01
CA THR A 68 -5.75 -4.49 11.48
C THR A 68 -6.83 -5.10 12.36
N TRP A 69 -7.61 -6.01 11.79
CA TRP A 69 -8.57 -6.81 12.56
C TRP A 69 -7.90 -7.82 13.51
N ALA A 70 -6.72 -8.33 13.15
CA ALA A 70 -6.10 -9.48 13.82
C ALA A 70 -5.10 -9.09 14.92
N ASN A 71 -4.44 -7.95 14.74
CA ASN A 71 -3.39 -7.48 15.63
C ASN A 71 -3.75 -6.08 16.14
N PRO A 72 -4.28 -5.96 17.37
CA PRO A 72 -4.62 -4.68 17.96
C PRO A 72 -3.38 -3.82 18.30
N LYS A 73 -2.17 -4.40 18.27
CA LYS A 73 -0.93 -3.68 18.58
C LYS A 73 -0.31 -2.99 17.36
N LEU A 74 -0.86 -3.19 16.16
CA LEU A 74 -0.38 -2.51 14.97
C LEU A 74 -1.05 -1.13 14.87
N GLU A 75 -0.36 -0.11 15.37
CA GLU A 75 -0.90 1.25 15.55
C GLU A 75 -0.28 2.28 14.60
N ARG A 76 0.72 1.87 13.80
CA ARG A 76 1.44 2.75 12.88
C ARG A 76 1.14 2.46 11.41
N LEU A 77 0.70 3.48 10.66
CA LEU A 77 0.37 3.36 9.24
C LEU A 77 1.56 2.92 8.39
N GLU A 78 2.78 3.38 8.70
CA GLU A 78 3.96 2.97 7.92
C GLU A 78 4.27 1.48 8.10
N GLN A 79 3.98 0.91 9.27
CA GLN A 79 4.14 -0.52 9.52
C GLN A 79 2.99 -1.31 8.88
N GLN A 80 1.76 -0.80 8.97
CA GLN A 80 0.60 -1.43 8.35
C GLN A 80 0.77 -1.53 6.83
N ALA A 81 1.31 -0.51 6.15
CA ALA A 81 1.53 -0.53 4.71
C ALA A 81 2.43 -1.70 4.24
N LEU A 82 3.31 -2.21 5.09
CA LEU A 82 4.17 -3.36 4.77
C LEU A 82 3.39 -4.68 4.74
N VAL A 83 2.30 -4.80 5.50
CA VAL A 83 1.50 -6.02 5.61
C VAL A 83 0.86 -6.42 4.27
N PRO A 84 0.08 -5.57 3.57
CA PRO A 84 -0.49 -5.96 2.28
C PRO A 84 0.58 -6.08 1.18
N MET A 85 1.72 -5.40 1.32
CA MET A 85 2.82 -5.49 0.36
C MET A 85 3.55 -6.84 0.46
N PHE A 86 3.91 -7.26 1.67
CA PHE A 86 4.86 -8.36 1.91
C PHE A 86 4.28 -9.53 2.71
N GLY A 87 3.00 -9.48 3.10
CA GLY A 87 2.32 -10.60 3.74
C GLY A 87 2.14 -11.78 2.78
N GLU A 88 2.24 -12.99 3.32
CA GLU A 88 2.24 -14.24 2.54
C GLU A 88 0.99 -15.11 2.78
N ASP A 89 0.17 -14.82 3.79
CA ASP A 89 -1.01 -15.63 4.14
C ASP A 89 -2.17 -14.79 4.70
N PRO A 90 -3.26 -14.59 3.94
CA PRO A 90 -3.33 -14.78 2.48
C PRO A 90 -2.57 -13.67 1.74
N VAL A 91 -2.06 -13.97 0.55
CA VAL A 91 -1.32 -12.99 -0.26
C VAL A 91 -2.24 -11.85 -0.71
N GLU A 92 -1.81 -10.61 -0.51
CA GLU A 92 -2.47 -9.41 -1.05
C GLU A 92 -1.76 -8.92 -2.31
N LEU A 93 -0.69 -8.13 -2.17
CA LEU A 93 0.05 -7.55 -3.29
C LEU A 93 1.26 -8.40 -3.72
N GLY A 94 1.70 -9.37 -2.90
CA GLY A 94 2.67 -10.40 -3.29
C GLY A 94 4.06 -9.86 -3.69
N LEU A 95 4.63 -8.98 -2.87
CA LEU A 95 5.99 -8.45 -3.03
C LEU A 95 7.02 -9.11 -2.11
N ALA A 96 6.63 -10.08 -1.27
CA ALA A 96 7.56 -10.83 -0.42
C ALA A 96 8.73 -11.39 -1.23
N GLY A 97 9.97 -11.02 -0.87
CA GLY A 97 11.18 -11.44 -1.58
C GLY A 97 11.40 -10.78 -2.94
N ARG A 98 10.62 -9.75 -3.30
CA ARG A 98 10.67 -9.02 -4.57
C ARG A 98 10.99 -7.54 -4.40
N GLU A 99 11.60 -7.16 -3.28
CA GLU A 99 11.96 -5.79 -2.94
C GLU A 99 12.89 -5.17 -3.98
N GLY A 100 13.88 -5.95 -4.45
CA GLY A 100 14.81 -5.50 -5.49
C GLY A 100 14.10 -5.16 -6.80
N GLU A 101 13.12 -5.98 -7.19
CA GLU A 101 12.30 -5.74 -8.38
C GLU A 101 11.41 -4.51 -8.20
N LEU A 102 10.75 -4.38 -7.03
CA LEU A 102 9.96 -3.20 -6.70
C LEU A 102 10.81 -1.92 -6.80
N LEU A 103 11.98 -1.91 -6.16
CA LEU A 103 12.89 -0.76 -6.19
C LEU A 103 13.35 -0.45 -7.62
N ALA A 104 13.63 -1.46 -8.45
CA ALA A 104 13.97 -1.26 -9.84
C ALA A 104 12.82 -0.61 -10.63
N ARG A 105 11.57 -1.09 -10.45
CA ARG A 105 10.37 -0.50 -11.07
C ARG A 105 10.18 0.96 -10.66
N LEU A 106 10.29 1.26 -9.36
CA LEU A 106 10.11 2.62 -8.85
C LEU A 106 11.22 3.57 -9.33
N ARG A 107 12.47 3.10 -9.42
CA ARG A 107 13.59 3.88 -9.98
C ARG A 107 13.44 4.16 -11.47
N ALA A 108 12.86 3.21 -12.22
CA ALA A 108 12.66 3.32 -13.65
C ALA A 108 11.52 4.30 -14.03
N GLU A 109 10.56 4.53 -13.14
CA GLU A 109 9.43 5.44 -13.38
C GLU A 109 9.85 6.91 -13.27
N PRO A 110 9.79 7.70 -14.38
CA PRO A 110 10.24 9.09 -14.39
C PRO A 110 9.56 9.97 -13.33
N ARG A 111 8.28 9.73 -13.04
CA ARG A 111 7.54 10.47 -12.01
C ARG A 111 8.19 10.34 -10.63
N TYR A 112 8.63 9.15 -10.26
CA TYR A 112 9.22 8.89 -8.95
C TYR A 112 10.62 9.47 -8.79
N ARG A 113 11.35 9.67 -9.90
CA ARG A 113 12.62 10.41 -9.90
C ARG A 113 12.46 11.88 -9.49
N VAL A 114 11.25 12.44 -9.62
CA VAL A 114 10.92 13.81 -9.17
C VAL A 114 10.29 13.78 -7.78
N LEU A 115 9.33 12.89 -7.54
CA LEU A 115 8.54 12.89 -6.31
C LEU A 115 9.34 12.44 -5.07
N PHE A 116 10.22 11.43 -5.18
CA PHE A 116 10.98 10.96 -4.02
C PHE A 116 11.96 12.03 -3.48
N PRO A 117 12.80 12.69 -4.31
CA PRO A 117 13.66 13.77 -3.82
C PRO A 117 12.90 14.93 -3.18
N ALA A 118 11.73 15.28 -3.73
CA ALA A 118 10.88 16.34 -3.16
C ALA A 118 10.28 15.92 -1.80
N ALA A 119 9.89 14.65 -1.65
CA ALA A 119 9.33 14.10 -0.43
C ALA A 119 10.38 13.89 0.69
N PHE A 120 11.63 13.63 0.31
CA PHE A 120 12.73 13.30 1.23
C PHE A 120 14.00 14.12 0.91
N PRO A 121 13.98 15.45 1.14
CA PRO A 121 15.15 16.29 0.92
C PRO A 121 16.30 15.87 1.83
N GLY A 122 17.50 15.75 1.28
CA GLY A 122 18.71 15.35 2.03
C GLY A 122 18.95 13.84 2.14
N SER A 123 18.02 13.00 1.68
CA SER A 123 18.19 11.54 1.64
C SER A 123 18.97 11.05 0.40
N GLY A 124 19.91 11.87 -0.08
CA GLY A 124 20.58 11.73 -1.38
C GLY A 124 21.00 10.30 -1.70
N SER A 125 20.62 9.86 -2.91
CA SER A 125 20.97 8.61 -3.61
C SER A 125 22.05 7.76 -2.93
N ARG A 126 21.63 6.80 -2.12
CA ARG A 126 22.38 5.56 -1.88
C ARG A 126 21.60 4.39 -2.46
#